data_AF-A0A9X1JXK4-F1
#
_entry.id   AF-A0A9X1JXK4-F1
#
_cell.length_a   1.000
_cell.length_b   1.000
_cell.length_c   1.000
_cell.angle_alpha   90.00
_cell.angle_beta   90.00
_cell.angle_gamma   90.00
#
_symmetry.space_group_name_H-M   'P 1'
#
loop_
_entity.id
_entity.type
_entity.pdbx_description
1 polymer ?
#
loop_
_entity_poly.entity_id
_entity_poly.type
_entity_poly.pdbx_seq_one_letter_code
_entity_poly.pdbx_strand_id
1 'polypeptide(L)'
;MKPFNEDKYERAQKKVKEIKGFYTHLTVYILINTFLILAHMGAFSGNFMTGLPAWGYFTTPFFWGIGLAFHALYVFKDKFGMLKDWEERKIKEFMEKEEKEFKNNFDKDF
;
A
#
# COMPACT_ATOMS: atom_id res chain seq x y z
N MET A 1 17.95 20.48 -16.35
CA MET A 1 18.43 19.56 -15.30
C MET A 1 18.03 20.15 -13.96
N LYS A 2 17.08 19.53 -13.25
CA LYS A 2 16.80 19.90 -11.85
C LYS A 2 18.02 19.49 -11.00
N PRO A 3 18.47 20.30 -10.02
CA PRO A 3 19.61 19.96 -9.20
C PRO A 3 19.37 18.63 -8.48
N PHE A 4 20.38 17.75 -8.46
CA PHE A 4 20.33 16.40 -7.84
C PHE A 4 19.78 16.36 -6.40
N ASN A 5 19.83 17.48 -5.66
CA ASN A 5 19.24 17.62 -4.33
C ASN A 5 17.71 17.76 -4.34
N GLU A 6 17.11 18.40 -5.35
CA GLU A 6 15.65 18.52 -5.46
C GLU A 6 15.00 17.14 -5.65
N ASP A 7 15.58 16.28 -6.49
CA ASP A 7 15.03 14.95 -6.75
C ASP A 7 15.05 14.04 -5.51
N LYS A 8 16.11 14.12 -4.69
CA LYS A 8 16.18 13.38 -3.42
C LYS A 8 15.16 13.90 -2.42
N TYR A 9 15.03 15.21 -2.33
CA TYR A 9 14.08 15.86 -1.44
C TYR A 9 12.63 15.54 -1.83
N GLU A 10 12.28 15.60 -3.11
CA GLU A 10 10.95 15.27 -3.62
C GLU A 10 10.58 13.80 -3.34
N ARG A 11 11.51 12.87 -3.55
CA ARG A 11 11.32 11.45 -3.21
C ARG A 11 11.09 11.25 -1.71
N ALA A 12 11.89 11.90 -0.86
CA ALA A 12 11.72 11.83 0.58
C ALA A 12 10.38 12.42 1.03
N GLN A 13 9.97 13.54 0.46
CA GLN A 13 8.67 14.17 0.75
C GLN A 13 7.50 13.27 0.35
N LYS A 14 7.56 12.66 -0.84
CA LYS A 14 6.56 11.69 -1.31
C LYS A 14 6.46 10.52 -0.33
N LYS A 15 7.60 9.98 0.12
CA LYS A 15 7.64 8.88 1.08
C LYS A 15 6.97 9.24 2.41
N VAL A 16 7.25 10.43 2.93
CA VAL A 16 6.60 10.92 4.17
C VAL A 16 5.08 11.04 3.98
N LYS A 17 4.64 11.52 2.81
CA LYS A 17 3.20 11.62 2.49
C LYS A 17 2.52 10.25 2.44
N GLU A 18 3.17 9.25 1.84
CA GLU A 18 2.69 7.87 1.79
C GLU A 18 2.59 7.26 3.21
N ILE A 19 3.62 7.43 4.04
CA ILE A 19 3.61 6.98 5.44
C ILE A 19 2.48 7.62 6.23
N LYS A 20 2.29 8.95 6.10
CA LYS A 20 1.17 9.66 6.75
C LYS A 20 -0.18 9.12 6.27
N GLY A 21 -0.34 8.89 4.95
CA GLY A 21 -1.55 8.32 4.37
C GLY A 21 -1.86 6.92 4.93
N PHE A 22 -0.84 6.08 5.10
CA PHE A 22 -0.98 4.78 5.74
C PHE A 22 -1.47 4.87 7.19
N TYR A 23 -0.85 5.71 8.02
CA TYR A 23 -1.27 5.89 9.41
C TYR A 23 -2.68 6.45 9.53
N THR A 24 -3.09 7.37 8.65
CA THR A 24 -4.48 7.83 8.59
C THR A 24 -5.43 6.68 8.28
N HIS A 25 -5.14 5.87 7.26
CA HIS A 25 -5.99 4.73 6.90
C HIS A 25 -6.05 3.69 8.03
N LEU A 26 -4.92 3.36 8.65
CA LEU A 26 -4.85 2.46 9.81
C LEU A 26 -5.67 2.99 10.99
N THR A 27 -5.59 4.29 11.27
CA THR A 27 -6.33 4.92 12.37
C THR A 27 -7.83 4.84 12.12
N VAL A 28 -8.28 5.21 10.92
CA VAL A 28 -9.70 5.11 10.51
C VAL A 28 -10.18 3.65 10.58
N TYR A 29 -9.36 2.71 10.10
CA TYR A 29 -9.67 1.28 10.18
C TYR A 29 -9.89 0.84 11.63
N ILE A 30 -8.98 1.16 12.56
CA ILE A 30 -9.13 0.78 13.97
C ILE A 30 -10.37 1.45 14.57
N LEU A 31 -10.53 2.77 14.42
CA LEU A 31 -11.64 3.51 15.03
C LEU A 31 -13.01 3.01 14.55
N ILE A 32 -13.19 2.83 13.23
CA ILE A 32 -14.46 2.38 12.67
C ILE A 32 -14.74 0.93 13.09
N ASN A 33 -13.77 0.02 12.98
CA ASN A 33 -14.01 -1.38 13.34
C ASN A 33 -14.26 -1.54 14.84
N THR A 34 -13.54 -0.82 15.70
CA THR A 34 -13.82 -0.79 17.14
C THR A 34 -15.22 -0.23 17.43
N PHE A 35 -15.62 0.87 16.80
CA PHE A 35 -16.96 1.43 16.95
C PHE A 35 -18.05 0.44 16.50
N LEU A 36 -17.87 -0.21 15.35
CA LEU A 36 -18.81 -1.22 14.85
C LEU A 36 -18.95 -2.40 15.81
N ILE A 37 -17.84 -2.92 16.34
CA ILE A 37 -17.85 -4.01 17.32
C ILE A 37 -18.58 -3.56 18.60
N LEU A 38 -18.25 -2.40 19.15
CA LEU A 38 -18.88 -1.88 20.37
C LEU A 38 -20.39 -1.61 20.19
N ALA A 39 -20.78 -1.02 19.06
CA ALA A 39 -22.18 -0.78 18.74
C ALA A 39 -22.97 -2.08 18.62
N HIS A 40 -22.41 -3.10 18.00
CA HIS A 40 -23.07 -4.41 17.87
C HIS A 40 -23.11 -5.19 19.19
N MET A 41 -22.10 -5.03 20.06
CA MET A 41 -22.10 -5.59 21.42
C MET A 41 -23.16 -4.94 22.34
N GLY A 42 -23.96 -3.99 21.83
CA GLY A 42 -25.04 -3.36 22.58
C GLY A 42 -24.57 -2.26 23.52
N ALA A 43 -23.31 -1.80 23.41
CA ALA A 43 -22.74 -0.76 24.28
C ALA A 43 -23.53 0.56 24.24
N PHE A 44 -24.29 0.81 23.16
CA PHE A 44 -25.08 2.03 22.97
C PHE A 44 -26.60 1.80 22.94
N SER A 45 -27.09 0.56 22.95
CA SER A 45 -28.53 0.26 22.79
C SER A 45 -29.12 -0.62 23.89
N GLY A 46 -28.31 -1.21 24.78
CA GLY A 46 -28.77 -2.10 25.85
C GLY A 46 -29.37 -3.44 25.37
N ASN A 47 -29.48 -3.64 24.06
CA ASN A 47 -30.03 -4.84 23.44
C ASN A 47 -28.93 -5.51 22.62
N PHE A 48 -28.46 -6.68 23.09
CA PHE A 48 -27.43 -7.44 22.39
C PHE A 48 -28.05 -8.04 21.13
N MET A 49 -27.71 -7.53 19.94
CA MET A 49 -28.17 -8.12 18.68
C MET A 49 -27.41 -9.43 18.43
N THR A 50 -27.85 -10.52 19.06
CA THR A 50 -27.34 -11.91 18.92
C THR A 50 -27.75 -12.59 17.61
N GLY A 51 -28.39 -11.90 16.66
CA GLY A 51 -29.05 -12.53 15.51
C GLY A 51 -28.15 -12.83 14.30
N LEU A 52 -26.94 -12.26 14.21
CA LEU A 52 -26.02 -12.51 13.11
C LEU A 52 -24.96 -13.54 13.50
N PRO A 53 -24.56 -14.47 12.60
CA PRO A 53 -23.44 -15.36 12.85
C PRO A 53 -22.19 -14.54 13.18
N ALA A 54 -21.44 -14.93 14.21
CA ALA A 54 -20.24 -14.22 14.66
C ALA A 54 -19.24 -13.91 13.53
N TRP A 55 -19.20 -14.76 12.49
CA TRP A 55 -18.38 -14.58 11.30
C TRP A 55 -18.68 -13.28 10.53
N GLY A 56 -19.95 -12.87 10.46
CA GLY A 56 -20.37 -11.65 9.74
C GLY A 56 -19.71 -10.38 10.26
N TYR A 57 -19.39 -10.33 11.56
CA TYR A 57 -18.75 -9.18 12.21
C TYR A 57 -17.27 -9.06 11.84
N PHE A 58 -16.61 -10.17 11.54
CA PHE A 58 -15.20 -10.19 11.18
C PHE A 58 -14.96 -10.07 9.68
N THR A 59 -15.98 -10.30 8.86
CA THR A 59 -15.90 -10.17 7.40
C THR A 59 -15.42 -8.78 6.96
N THR A 60 -16.02 -7.70 7.48
CA THR A 60 -15.63 -6.32 7.10
C THR A 60 -14.20 -5.98 7.53
N PRO A 61 -13.79 -6.16 8.81
CA PRO A 61 -12.40 -5.97 9.21
C PRO A 61 -11.45 -6.85 8.40
N PHE A 62 -11.81 -8.10 8.09
CA PHE A 62 -10.95 -9.02 7.36
C PHE A 62 -10.62 -8.52 5.95
N PHE A 63 -11.63 -8.17 5.15
CA PHE A 63 -11.40 -7.69 3.78
C PHE A 63 -10.71 -6.32 3.74
N TRP A 64 -11.08 -5.40 4.64
CA TRP A 64 -10.37 -4.13 4.77
C TRP A 64 -8.94 -4.32 5.27
N GLY A 65 -8.72 -5.29 6.14
CA GLY A 65 -7.41 -5.67 6.67
C GLY A 65 -6.47 -6.17 5.57
N ILE A 66 -6.99 -6.91 4.57
CA ILE A 66 -6.22 -7.29 3.38
C ILE A 66 -5.77 -6.04 2.61
N GLY A 67 -6.67 -5.10 2.34
CA GLY A 67 -6.33 -3.85 1.66
C GLY A 67 -5.31 -3.01 2.43
N LEU A 68 -5.44 -2.95 3.75
CA LEU A 68 -4.51 -2.28 4.66
C LEU A 68 -3.13 -2.97 4.65
N ALA A 69 -3.10 -4.30 4.61
CA ALA A 69 -1.86 -5.06 4.52
C ALA A 69 -1.12 -4.78 3.19
N PHE A 70 -1.82 -4.75 2.06
CA PHE A 70 -1.22 -4.35 0.78
C PHE A 70 -0.70 -2.91 0.80
N HIS A 71 -1.45 -1.98 1.40
CA HIS A 71 -0.99 -0.60 1.56
C HIS A 71 0.27 -0.52 2.42
N ALA A 72 0.36 -1.32 3.50
CA ALA A 72 1.55 -1.43 4.32
C ALA A 72 2.74 -1.97 3.52
N LEU A 73 2.55 -3.04 2.74
CA LEU A 73 3.59 -3.62 1.88
C LEU A 73 4.11 -2.59 0.87
N TYR A 74 3.22 -1.79 0.28
CA TYR A 74 3.60 -0.73 -0.66
C TYR A 74 4.40 0.39 0.04
N VAL A 75 3.90 0.91 1.16
CA VAL A 75 4.51 2.02 1.89
C VAL A 75 5.84 1.60 2.52
N PHE A 76 5.97 0.35 2.98
CA PHE A 76 7.17 -0.17 3.62
C PHE A 76 8.00 -1.09 2.72
N LYS A 77 7.81 -1.03 1.41
CA LYS A 77 8.54 -1.86 0.43
C LYS A 77 10.06 -1.88 0.66
N ASP A 78 10.64 -0.74 1.03
CA ASP A 78 12.08 -0.59 1.26
C ASP A 78 12.59 -1.37 2.47
N LYS A 79 11.70 -1.76 3.40
CA LYS A 79 12.04 -2.61 4.56
C LYS A 79 12.00 -4.11 4.23
N PHE A 80 11.35 -4.48 3.12
CA PHE A 80 11.25 -5.87 2.68
C PHE A 80 12.31 -6.12 1.60
N GLY A 81 13.48 -6.63 2.00
CA GLY A 81 14.62 -6.86 1.10
C GLY A 81 14.23 -7.62 -0.18
N MET A 82 13.45 -8.69 -0.05
CA MET A 82 12.98 -9.48 -1.20
C MET A 82 12.16 -8.67 -2.22
N LEU A 83 11.33 -7.72 -1.75
CA LEU A 83 10.49 -6.91 -2.63
C LEU A 83 11.34 -5.84 -3.34
N LYS A 84 12.26 -5.23 -2.59
CA LYS A 84 13.21 -4.25 -3.11
C LYS A 84 14.12 -4.87 -4.18
N ASP A 85 14.70 -6.04 -3.89
CA ASP A 85 15.58 -6.75 -4.83
C ASP A 85 14.81 -7.15 -6.11
N TRP A 86 13.56 -7.57 -5.95
CA TRP A 86 12.68 -7.87 -7.08
C TRP A 86 12.39 -6.62 -7.94
N GLU A 87 12.12 -5.48 -7.30
CA GLU A 87 11.87 -4.20 -7.98
C GLU A 87 13.11 -3.72 -8.75
N GLU A 88 14.29 -3.75 -8.11
CA GLU A 88 15.56 -3.38 -8.75
C GLU A 88 15.88 -4.26 -9.95
N ARG A 89 15.69 -5.59 -9.82
CA ARG A 89 15.87 -6.53 -10.95
C ARG A 89 14.92 -6.19 -12.10
N LYS A 90 13.65 -5.91 -11.81
CA LYS A 90 12.67 -5.61 -12.85
C LYS A 90 12.96 -4.29 -13.56
N ILE A 91 13.38 -3.26 -12.82
CA ILE A 91 13.84 -2.00 -13.43
C ILE A 91 14.99 -2.27 -14.39
N LYS A 92 15.98 -3.05 -13.98
CA LYS A 92 17.12 -3.41 -14.85
C LYS A 92 16.68 -4.17 -16.11
N GLU A 93 15.79 -5.14 -15.97
CA GLU A 93 15.24 -5.89 -17.11
C GLU A 93 14.52 -4.98 -18.12
N PHE A 94 13.77 -3.97 -17.66
CA PHE A 94 13.10 -3.02 -18.55
C PHE A 94 14.09 -2.09 -19.26
N MET A 95 15.09 -1.56 -18.55
CA MET A 95 16.13 -0.72 -19.15
C MET A 95 16.92 -1.47 -20.23
N GLU A 96 17.30 -2.74 -19.97
CA GLU A 96 18.01 -3.56 -20.95
C GLU A 96 17.14 -3.88 -22.19
N LYS A 97 15.82 -4.03 -22.02
CA LYS A 97 14.90 -4.23 -23.16
C LYS A 97 14.79 -2.96 -24.00
N GLU A 98 14.61 -1.80 -23.37
CA GLU A 98 14.54 -0.51 -24.06
C GLU A 98 15.84 -0.21 -24.83
N GLU A 99 17.01 -0.49 -24.25
CA GLU A 99 18.29 -0.30 -24.94
C GLU A 99 18.42 -1.22 -26.17
N LYS A 100 17.99 -2.48 -26.05
CA LYS A 100 18.00 -3.43 -27.18
C LYS A 100 17.01 -3.01 -28.27
N GLU A 101 15.81 -2.56 -27.91
CA GLU A 101 14.83 -2.04 -28.86
C GLU A 101 15.36 -0.79 -29.58
N PHE A 102 15.99 0.13 -28.84
CA PHE A 102 16.60 1.32 -29.43
C PHE A 102 17.71 0.98 -30.42
N LYS A 103 18.65 0.09 -30.05
CA LYS A 103 19.70 -0.41 -30.97
C LYS A 103 19.12 -1.09 -32.20
N ASN A 104 18.16 -1.99 -32.03
CA ASN A 104 17.54 -2.70 -33.14
C ASN A 104 16.79 -1.78 -34.11
N ASN A 105 16.21 -0.68 -33.62
CA ASN A 105 15.57 0.30 -34.50
C ASN A 105 16.61 1.15 -35.22
N PHE A 106 17.66 1.58 -34.52
CA PHE A 106 18.75 2.34 -35.13
C PHE A 106 19.47 1.55 -36.26
N ASP A 107 19.70 0.25 -36.05
CA ASP A 107 20.34 -0.63 -37.03
C ASP A 107 19.45 -0.95 -38.25
N LYS A 108 18.13 -0.67 -38.19
CA LYS A 108 17.21 -0.82 -39.34
C LYS A 108 17.13 0.42 -40.21
N ASP A 109 17.51 1.57 -39.66
CA ASP A 109 17.40 2.87 -40.34
C ASP A 109 18.68 3.24 -41.13
N PHE A 110 19.73 2.41 -41.06
CA PHE A 110 21.01 2.53 -41.78
C PHE A 110 21.31 1.28 -42.62
#